data_AF-A0A2W4QAC3-F1
#
_entry.id   AF-A0A2W4QAC3-F1
#
_cell.length_a   1.000
_cell.length_b   1.000
_cell.length_c   1.000
_cell.angle_alpha   90.00
_cell.angle_beta   90.00
_cell.angle_gamma   90.00
#
_symmetry.space_group_name_H-M   'P 1'
#
loop_
_entity.id
_entity.type
_entity.pdbx_description
1 polymer ?
#
loop_
_entity_poly.entity_id
_entity_poly.type
_entity_poly.pdbx_seq_one_letter_code
_entity_poly.pdbx_strand_id
1 'polypeptide(L)'
;MKMTSVLFRSIFLLPLILISGCASLIDGTTQNVTFQSKPDGATVAVNGRVLGKTPLTAQIERKSPQWVNISMDGYVPETRRLTTQLNGWFWGNIPLGGIFIGMAVDGMSGAANEFIPTQYTLSLKPQYTFADSMVMADKKFSAVEFIVSFRTEIMADITKAGGRYLSTLFDTLKIPRVNQNDAIDRIRTLSEIYHDTRRFAEMTVDDLMQHGYSTGHLAR
;
A
#
# COMPACT_ATOMS: atom_id res chain seq x y z
N MET A 1 -42.09 -68.40 47.24
CA MET A 1 -41.79 -67.68 45.97
C MET A 1 -41.02 -66.41 46.30
N LYS A 2 -40.01 -66.10 45.47
CA LYS A 2 -39.03 -65.00 45.61
C LYS A 2 -39.64 -63.61 45.32
N MET A 3 -38.82 -62.60 45.60
CA MET A 3 -38.77 -61.20 45.09
C MET A 3 -39.26 -60.15 46.11
N THR A 4 -38.42 -59.50 46.93
CA THR A 4 -37.30 -58.54 46.72
C THR A 4 -37.66 -57.22 46.02
N SER A 5 -37.20 -56.12 46.65
CA SER A 5 -36.78 -54.81 46.09
C SER A 5 -37.90 -53.82 45.72
N VAL A 6 -37.75 -52.49 45.82
CA VAL A 6 -36.67 -51.60 46.28
C VAL A 6 -37.28 -50.19 46.46
N LEU A 7 -36.72 -49.43 47.40
CA LEU A 7 -37.03 -48.04 47.73
C LEU A 7 -37.00 -47.09 46.52
N PHE A 8 -38.08 -46.33 46.32
CA PHE A 8 -38.18 -45.26 45.33
C PHE A 8 -37.50 -43.99 45.87
N ARG A 9 -36.19 -43.84 45.66
CA ARG A 9 -35.49 -42.55 45.82
C ARG A 9 -35.39 -41.89 44.46
N SER A 10 -36.19 -40.85 44.24
CA SER A 10 -36.13 -39.98 43.06
C SER A 10 -34.72 -39.42 42.89
N ILE A 11 -33.99 -39.97 41.92
CA ILE A 11 -32.71 -39.47 41.43
C ILE A 11 -32.98 -38.24 40.55
N PHE A 12 -32.36 -37.12 40.94
CA PHE A 12 -32.29 -35.89 40.18
C PHE A 12 -31.42 -36.17 38.94
N LEU A 13 -32.03 -36.29 37.76
CA LEU A 13 -31.31 -36.45 36.49
C LEU A 13 -30.65 -35.11 36.11
N LEU A 14 -29.33 -35.02 36.31
CA LEU A 14 -28.50 -33.95 35.79
C LEU A 14 -28.18 -34.26 34.31
N PRO A 15 -28.58 -33.44 33.31
CA PRO A 15 -28.16 -33.67 31.94
C PRO A 15 -26.69 -33.26 31.79
N LEU A 16 -25.83 -34.25 31.56
CA LEU A 16 -24.43 -34.07 31.23
C LEU A 16 -24.34 -33.54 29.79
N ILE A 17 -24.42 -32.23 29.62
CA ILE A 17 -24.17 -31.56 28.34
C ILE A 17 -22.68 -31.68 28.07
N LEU A 18 -22.31 -32.69 27.28
CA LEU A 18 -21.00 -32.78 26.64
C LEU A 18 -20.91 -31.69 25.58
N ILE A 19 -20.52 -30.50 26.02
CA ILE A 19 -20.01 -29.44 25.13
C ILE A 19 -18.66 -29.96 24.62
N SER A 20 -18.69 -30.74 23.54
CA SER A 20 -17.53 -30.90 22.66
C SER A 20 -17.37 -29.60 21.87
N GLY A 21 -17.01 -28.55 22.60
CA GLY A 21 -16.50 -27.33 22.01
C GLY A 21 -15.13 -27.65 21.45
N CYS A 22 -15.06 -28.10 20.20
CA CYS A 22 -13.85 -27.99 19.43
C CYS A 22 -13.51 -26.49 19.37
N ALA A 23 -12.54 -26.13 20.20
CA ALA A 23 -12.01 -24.80 20.40
C ALA A 23 -11.47 -24.25 19.07
N SER A 24 -12.27 -23.48 18.34
CA SER A 24 -11.79 -22.59 17.27
C SER A 24 -11.24 -21.29 17.89
N LEU A 25 -10.42 -21.42 18.93
CA LEU A 25 -10.00 -20.37 19.87
C LEU A 25 -8.55 -19.92 19.64
N ILE A 26 -8.06 -20.00 18.40
CA ILE A 26 -6.68 -19.61 18.04
C ILE A 26 -6.63 -18.52 16.95
N ASP A 27 -7.74 -18.23 16.24
CA ASP A 27 -7.71 -17.30 15.09
C ASP A 27 -8.18 -15.86 15.39
N GLY A 28 -8.49 -15.52 16.65
CA GLY A 28 -9.20 -14.27 16.96
C GLY A 28 -8.34 -13.00 17.01
N THR A 29 -7.10 -13.08 17.50
CA THR A 29 -6.32 -11.89 17.91
C THR A 29 -5.24 -11.45 16.93
N THR A 30 -4.96 -12.24 15.89
CA THR A 30 -3.94 -11.92 14.88
C THR A 30 -4.51 -11.97 13.47
N GLN A 31 -3.97 -11.17 12.56
CA GLN A 31 -4.41 -11.10 11.18
C GLN A 31 -3.19 -11.01 10.27
N ASN A 32 -3.22 -11.74 9.14
CA ASN A 32 -2.19 -11.62 8.12
C ASN A 32 -2.39 -10.31 7.35
N VAL A 33 -1.38 -9.45 7.37
CA VAL A 33 -1.35 -8.18 6.64
C VAL A 33 -0.20 -8.23 5.63
N THR A 34 -0.51 -7.88 4.38
CA THR A 34 0.47 -7.86 3.29
C THR A 34 0.92 -6.43 3.02
N PHE A 35 2.23 -6.21 2.99
CA PHE A 35 2.87 -4.95 2.67
C PHE A 35 3.61 -5.06 1.35
N GLN A 36 3.31 -4.15 0.44
CA GLN A 36 4.01 -3.99 -0.84
C GLN A 36 4.53 -2.56 -0.93
N SER A 37 5.67 -2.37 -1.57
CA SER A 37 6.18 -1.03 -1.84
C SER A 37 6.66 -0.86 -3.27
N LYS A 38 6.65 0.38 -3.74
CA LYS A 38 7.34 0.78 -4.98
C LYS A 38 8.35 1.86 -4.63
N PRO A 39 9.65 1.61 -4.79
CA PRO A 39 10.29 0.33 -5.17
C PRO A 39 10.15 -0.78 -4.10
N ASP A 40 10.39 -2.03 -4.48
CA ASP A 40 10.44 -3.18 -3.56
C ASP A 40 11.68 -3.12 -2.64
N GLY A 41 11.64 -3.86 -1.52
CA GLY A 41 12.77 -3.98 -0.59
C GLY A 41 12.77 -2.97 0.56
N ALA A 42 11.67 -2.24 0.76
CA ALA A 42 11.51 -1.31 1.88
C ALA A 42 11.36 -2.06 3.20
N THR A 43 12.02 -1.58 4.26
CA THR A 43 11.94 -2.14 5.61
C THR A 43 10.61 -1.77 6.24
N VAL A 44 9.86 -2.77 6.73
CA VAL A 44 8.59 -2.60 7.42
C VAL A 44 8.78 -2.85 8.91
N ALA A 45 8.40 -1.88 9.73
CA ALA A 45 8.40 -2.00 11.19
C ALA A 45 7.03 -1.63 11.76
N VAL A 46 6.52 -2.43 12.70
CA VAL A 46 5.24 -2.18 13.38
C VAL A 46 5.51 -1.89 14.86
N ASN A 47 5.08 -0.72 15.34
CA ASN A 47 5.34 -0.23 16.70
C ASN A 47 6.82 -0.35 17.12
N GLY A 48 7.75 -0.07 16.18
CA GLY A 48 9.19 -0.15 16.42
C GLY A 48 9.81 -1.54 16.25
N ARG A 49 9.03 -2.61 16.04
CA ARG A 49 9.55 -3.95 15.74
C ARG A 49 9.66 -4.15 14.23
N VAL A 50 10.87 -4.40 13.73
CA VAL A 50 11.11 -4.74 12.33
C VAL A 50 10.52 -6.11 12.01
N LEU A 51 9.66 -6.18 10.99
CA LEU A 51 9.02 -7.41 10.52
C LEU A 51 9.75 -8.01 9.30
N GLY A 52 10.38 -7.17 8.48
CA GLY A 52 11.09 -7.62 7.29
C GLY A 52 11.13 -6.55 6.19
N LYS A 53 11.34 -6.98 4.95
CA LYS A 53 11.37 -6.12 3.75
C LYS A 53 10.23 -6.48 2.79
N THR A 54 9.65 -5.49 2.12
CA THR A 54 8.60 -5.69 1.11
C THR A 54 9.13 -6.42 -0.14
N PRO A 55 8.29 -7.22 -0.83
CA PRO A 55 6.93 -7.62 -0.44
C PRO A 55 6.95 -8.60 0.76
N LEU A 56 6.12 -8.31 1.76
CA LEU A 56 6.07 -9.06 3.03
C LEU A 56 4.62 -9.32 3.45
N THR A 57 4.31 -10.56 3.81
CA THR A 57 3.10 -10.90 4.56
C THR A 57 3.50 -11.23 5.99
N ALA A 58 2.97 -10.47 6.94
CA ALA A 58 3.28 -10.66 8.36
C ALA A 58 1.98 -10.85 9.17
N GLN A 59 2.05 -11.73 10.16
CA GLN A 59 0.97 -11.92 11.12
C GLN A 59 1.06 -10.81 12.18
N ILE A 60 0.06 -9.95 12.23
CA ILE A 60 0.00 -8.78 13.11
C ILE A 60 -1.14 -8.95 14.11
N GLU A 61 -0.88 -8.63 15.38
CA GLU A 61 -1.93 -8.57 16.40
C GLU A 61 -2.97 -7.50 16.04
N ARG A 62 -4.27 -7.83 16.08
CA ARG A 62 -5.43 -6.95 15.81
C ARG A 62 -5.65 -5.86 16.88
N LYS A 63 -4.57 -5.45 17.54
CA LYS A 63 -4.56 -4.30 18.45
C LYS A 63 -4.56 -3.03 17.61
N SER A 64 -5.38 -2.06 18.01
CA SER A 64 -5.51 -0.77 17.33
C SER A 64 -5.48 0.36 18.37
N PRO A 65 -4.84 1.50 18.05
CA PRO A 65 -4.09 1.79 16.82
C PRO A 65 -2.67 1.20 16.82
N GLN A 66 -2.19 0.83 15.65
CA GLN A 66 -0.78 0.48 15.43
C GLN A 66 -0.15 1.38 14.37
N TRP A 67 1.15 1.62 14.50
CA TRP A 67 1.91 2.44 13.56
C TRP A 67 2.86 1.54 12.77
N VAL A 68 2.74 1.57 11.46
CA VAL A 68 3.69 0.95 10.53
C VAL A 68 4.63 2.03 10.05
N ASN A 69 5.91 1.87 10.35
CA ASN A 69 6.98 2.66 9.77
C ASN A 69 7.56 1.88 8.59
N ILE A 70 7.61 2.53 7.44
CA ILE A 70 8.27 2.02 6.24
C ILE A 70 9.46 2.92 5.95
N SER A 71 10.64 2.32 5.84
CA SER A 71 11.88 3.04 5.55
C SER A 71 12.70 2.32 4.49
N MET A 72 13.37 3.10 3.65
CA MET A 72 14.30 2.61 2.64
C MET A 72 15.38 3.67 2.43
N ASP A 73 16.62 3.23 2.24
CA ASP A 73 17.74 4.14 2.04
C ASP A 73 17.53 4.98 0.78
N GLY A 74 17.73 6.31 0.89
CA GLY A 74 17.46 7.24 -0.20
C GLY A 74 15.98 7.60 -0.40
N TYR A 75 15.09 7.18 0.49
CA TYR A 75 13.65 7.49 0.45
C TYR A 75 13.18 8.14 1.75
N VAL A 76 12.16 9.00 1.63
CA VAL A 76 11.52 9.62 2.79
C VAL A 76 10.79 8.53 3.58
N PRO A 77 11.11 8.32 4.88
CA PRO A 77 10.42 7.34 5.70
C PRO A 77 8.96 7.74 5.86
N GLU A 78 8.06 6.77 5.75
CA GLU A 78 6.63 7.01 5.84
C GLU A 78 6.03 6.22 7.00
N THR A 79 5.27 6.90 7.84
CA THR A 79 4.50 6.28 8.92
C THR A 79 3.04 6.20 8.51
N ARG A 80 2.48 5.00 8.53
CA ARG A 80 1.07 4.73 8.29
C ARG A 80 0.40 4.22 9.56
N ARG A 81 -0.79 4.74 9.84
CA ARG A 81 -1.64 4.23 10.91
C ARG A 81 -2.43 3.04 10.39
N LEU A 82 -2.31 1.90 11.06
CA LEU A 82 -3.22 0.78 10.88
C LEU A 82 -4.45 1.02 11.77
N THR A 83 -5.62 1.04 11.14
CA THR A 83 -6.91 1.15 11.81
C THR A 83 -7.68 -0.15 11.61
N THR A 84 -8.23 -0.68 12.70
CA THR A 84 -9.17 -1.79 12.64
C THR A 84 -10.60 -1.27 12.56
N GLN A 85 -11.47 -1.97 11.83
CA GLN A 85 -12.93 -1.81 11.89
C GLN A 85 -13.55 -3.00 12.61
N LEU A 86 -14.71 -2.79 13.25
CA LEU A 86 -15.47 -3.88 13.87
C LEU A 86 -16.01 -4.80 12.78
N ASN A 87 -15.76 -6.10 12.90
CA ASN A 87 -16.25 -7.10 11.94
C ASN A 87 -17.79 -7.21 12.03
N GLY A 88 -18.47 -7.19 10.87
CA GLY A 88 -19.94 -7.17 10.77
C GLY A 88 -20.67 -8.37 11.40
N TRP A 89 -19.97 -9.47 11.69
CA TRP A 89 -20.50 -10.59 12.49
C TRP A 89 -20.92 -10.16 13.92
N PHE A 90 -20.32 -9.09 14.44
CA PHE A 90 -20.66 -8.49 15.74
C PHE A 90 -22.15 -8.09 15.86
N TRP A 91 -22.82 -7.77 14.75
CA TRP A 91 -24.24 -7.38 14.72
C TRP A 91 -25.21 -8.55 14.41
N GLY A 92 -24.69 -9.70 13.96
CA GLY A 92 -25.51 -10.82 13.47
C GLY A 92 -26.24 -11.63 14.56
N ASN A 93 -25.88 -11.50 15.83
CA ASN A 93 -26.47 -12.24 16.96
C ASN A 93 -27.53 -11.47 17.76
N ILE A 94 -27.91 -10.27 17.32
CA ILE A 94 -28.84 -9.40 18.05
C ILE A 94 -30.31 -9.88 18.02
N PRO A 95 -30.84 -10.58 16.99
CA PRO A 95 -32.26 -10.98 17.02
C PRO A 95 -32.57 -12.25 17.83
N LEU A 96 -31.57 -13.03 18.28
CA LEU A 96 -31.76 -14.38 18.85
C LEU A 96 -31.27 -14.55 20.30
N GLY A 97 -31.43 -13.53 21.15
CA GLY A 97 -31.53 -13.71 22.61
C GLY A 97 -30.38 -14.44 23.34
N GLY A 98 -29.11 -14.22 22.96
CA GLY A 98 -27.95 -14.96 23.51
C GLY A 98 -26.83 -14.11 24.12
N ILE A 99 -26.95 -13.84 25.43
CA ILE A 99 -25.90 -13.76 26.47
C ILE A 99 -24.75 -12.72 26.34
N PHE A 100 -24.88 -11.70 27.19
CA PHE A 100 -23.99 -10.57 27.53
C PHE A 100 -22.54 -10.90 27.99
N ILE A 101 -22.08 -12.15 27.96
CA ILE A 101 -20.73 -12.54 28.43
C ILE A 101 -19.72 -12.53 27.27
N GLY A 102 -20.11 -12.92 26.05
CA GLY A 102 -19.20 -12.93 24.88
C GLY A 102 -18.82 -11.55 24.36
N MET A 103 -19.78 -10.61 24.32
CA MET A 103 -19.54 -9.24 23.84
C MET A 103 -18.58 -8.43 24.73
N ALA A 104 -18.58 -8.70 26.05
CA ALA A 104 -17.65 -8.06 26.97
C ALA A 104 -16.22 -8.57 26.78
N VAL A 105 -16.05 -9.89 26.58
CA VAL A 105 -14.74 -10.53 26.47
C VAL A 105 -14.12 -10.31 25.08
N ASP A 106 -14.92 -10.33 24.00
CA ASP A 106 -14.44 -10.08 22.62
C ASP A 106 -14.16 -8.60 22.33
N GLY A 107 -14.92 -7.69 22.95
CA GLY A 107 -14.67 -6.25 22.90
C GLY A 107 -13.42 -5.83 23.70
N MET A 108 -13.10 -6.55 24.78
CA MET A 108 -11.90 -6.30 25.60
C MET A 108 -10.64 -7.00 25.05
N SER A 109 -10.75 -8.15 24.37
CA SER A 109 -9.62 -8.91 23.82
C SER A 109 -9.17 -8.43 22.43
N GLY A 110 -10.01 -7.66 21.73
CA GLY A 110 -9.74 -7.19 20.37
C GLY A 110 -10.06 -8.21 19.27
N ALA A 111 -10.70 -9.34 19.61
CA ALA A 111 -11.09 -10.38 18.65
C ALA A 111 -12.15 -9.90 17.63
N ALA A 112 -12.90 -8.84 17.96
CA ALA A 112 -13.89 -8.23 17.08
C ALA A 112 -13.32 -7.25 16.03
N ASN A 113 -12.01 -6.94 16.09
CA ASN A 113 -11.37 -5.91 15.27
C ASN A 113 -10.66 -6.50 14.05
N GLU A 114 -10.93 -6.02 12.83
CA GLU A 114 -10.26 -6.44 11.60
C GLU A 114 -9.53 -5.25 10.94
N PHE A 115 -8.26 -5.42 10.54
CA PHE A 115 -7.58 -4.44 9.71
C PHE A 115 -8.21 -4.41 8.32
N ILE A 116 -8.74 -3.24 7.95
CA ILE A 116 -9.22 -2.96 6.60
C ILE A 116 -8.41 -1.75 6.11
N PRO A 117 -7.61 -1.87 5.04
CA PRO A 117 -7.41 -3.06 4.19
C PRO A 117 -6.44 -4.12 4.77
N THR A 118 -6.52 -5.36 4.27
CA THR A 118 -5.55 -6.44 4.55
C THR A 118 -4.24 -6.31 3.75
N GLN A 119 -4.24 -5.45 2.73
CA GLN A 119 -3.09 -5.15 1.88
C GLN A 119 -2.80 -3.66 1.86
N TYR A 120 -1.55 -3.29 2.07
CA TYR A 120 -1.05 -1.92 1.98
C TYR A 120 0.00 -1.84 0.88
N THR A 121 -0.33 -1.08 -0.17
CA THR A 121 0.62 -0.74 -1.25
C THR A 121 1.11 0.68 -1.05
N LEU A 122 2.43 0.84 -0.94
CA LEU A 122 3.06 2.09 -0.55
C LEU A 122 4.02 2.57 -1.63
N SER A 123 3.90 3.82 -2.04
CA SER A 123 4.82 4.43 -3.00
C SER A 123 5.78 5.34 -2.24
N LEU A 124 7.04 4.93 -2.13
CA LEU A 124 8.05 5.72 -1.43
C LEU A 124 8.53 6.87 -2.32
N LYS A 125 8.64 8.05 -1.73
CA LYS A 125 9.20 9.23 -2.40
C LYS A 125 10.70 9.28 -2.16
N PRO A 126 11.54 9.43 -3.20
CA PRO A 126 12.97 9.62 -3.01
C PRO A 126 13.22 10.83 -2.10
N GLN A 127 14.19 10.72 -1.21
CA GLN A 127 14.67 11.82 -0.40
C GLN A 127 15.79 12.52 -1.16
N TYR A 128 15.58 13.80 -1.49
CA TYR A 128 16.58 14.62 -2.16
C TYR A 128 17.27 15.55 -1.18
N THR A 129 18.57 15.74 -1.34
CA THR A 129 19.27 16.82 -0.64
C THR A 129 18.89 18.18 -1.26
N PHE A 130 19.26 19.28 -0.60
CA PHE A 130 19.08 20.62 -1.14
C PHE A 130 19.81 20.79 -2.49
N ALA A 131 21.03 20.27 -2.60
CA ALA A 131 21.81 20.30 -3.84
C ALA A 131 21.10 19.51 -4.96
N ASP A 132 20.59 18.33 -4.66
CA ASP A 132 19.85 17.50 -5.61
C ASP A 132 18.57 18.20 -6.10
N SER A 133 17.88 18.88 -5.20
CA SER A 133 16.67 19.64 -5.51
C SER A 133 16.98 20.79 -6.47
N MET A 134 18.12 21.44 -6.30
CA MET A 134 18.58 22.51 -7.18
C MET A 134 18.98 22.00 -8.57
N VAL A 135 19.70 20.87 -8.63
CA VAL A 135 20.04 20.20 -9.90
C VAL A 135 18.78 19.72 -10.64
N MET A 136 17.78 19.21 -9.93
CA MET A 136 16.51 18.81 -10.55
C MET A 136 15.72 20.01 -11.07
N ALA A 137 15.72 21.13 -10.35
CA ALA A 137 15.09 22.36 -10.80
C ALA A 137 15.76 22.91 -12.07
N ASP A 138 17.10 22.90 -12.11
CA ASP A 138 17.89 23.30 -13.29
C ASP A 138 17.63 22.39 -14.50
N LYS A 139 17.60 21.06 -14.28
CA LYS A 139 17.25 20.09 -15.32
C LYS A 139 15.83 20.28 -15.83
N LYS A 140 14.86 20.51 -14.93
CA LYS A 140 13.47 20.80 -15.29
C LYS A 140 13.40 22.06 -16.15
N PHE A 141 14.04 23.13 -15.72
CA PHE A 141 14.08 24.39 -16.46
C PHE A 141 14.67 24.20 -17.86
N SER A 142 15.85 23.56 -17.95
CA SER A 142 16.53 23.28 -19.21
C SER A 142 15.68 22.45 -20.18
N ALA A 143 14.99 21.42 -19.68
CA ALA A 143 14.10 20.59 -20.50
C ALA A 143 12.87 21.37 -20.99
N VAL A 144 12.27 22.22 -20.15
CA VAL A 144 11.15 23.08 -20.54
C VAL A 144 11.57 24.04 -21.64
N GLU A 145 12.69 24.75 -21.46
CA GLU A 145 13.21 25.69 -22.47
C GLU A 145 13.56 24.98 -23.79
N PHE A 146 14.11 23.78 -23.72
CA PHE A 146 14.38 22.97 -24.90
C PHE A 146 13.10 22.62 -25.67
N ILE A 147 12.04 22.19 -24.98
CA ILE A 147 10.76 21.88 -25.63
C ILE A 147 10.12 23.14 -26.22
N VAL A 148 10.18 24.26 -25.51
CA VAL A 148 9.67 25.55 -26.02
C VAL A 148 10.40 25.95 -27.30
N SER A 149 11.72 25.78 -27.32
CA SER A 149 12.57 26.20 -28.45
C SER A 149 12.45 25.28 -29.67
N PHE A 150 12.22 23.99 -29.48
CA PHE A 150 12.27 22.97 -30.54
C PHE A 150 10.97 22.16 -30.68
N ARG A 151 9.82 22.75 -30.35
CA ARG A 151 8.52 22.06 -30.36
C ARG A 151 8.24 21.37 -31.69
N THR A 152 8.45 22.08 -32.80
CA THR A 152 8.13 21.57 -34.14
C THR A 152 8.96 20.35 -34.49
N GLU A 153 10.25 20.40 -34.18
CA GLU A 153 11.19 19.31 -34.47
C GLU A 153 10.97 18.12 -33.54
N ILE A 154 10.64 18.35 -32.26
CA ILE A 154 10.27 17.27 -31.34
C ILE A 154 9.00 16.56 -31.85
N MET A 155 7.99 17.30 -32.30
CA MET A 155 6.78 16.70 -32.88
C MET A 155 7.08 15.94 -34.18
N ALA A 156 7.95 16.47 -35.02
CA ALA A 156 8.42 15.77 -36.22
C ALA A 156 9.17 14.48 -35.86
N ASP A 157 9.99 14.48 -34.81
CA ASP A 157 10.68 13.28 -34.33
C ASP A 157 9.71 12.26 -33.73
N ILE A 158 8.65 12.71 -33.01
CA ILE A 158 7.60 11.85 -32.45
C ILE A 158 6.85 11.09 -33.56
N THR A 159 6.49 11.76 -34.65
CA THR A 159 5.82 11.10 -35.79
C THR A 159 6.68 10.05 -36.47
N LYS A 160 8.00 10.18 -36.39
CA LYS A 160 8.99 9.21 -36.91
C LYS A 160 9.38 8.16 -35.86
N ALA A 161 8.84 8.25 -34.65
CA ALA A 161 9.25 7.45 -33.49
C ALA A 161 10.76 7.51 -33.21
N GLY A 162 11.40 8.66 -33.47
CA GLY A 162 12.84 8.85 -33.29
C GLY A 162 13.39 10.09 -33.96
N GLY A 163 14.53 10.58 -33.44
CA GLY A 163 15.27 11.70 -34.00
C GLY A 163 16.16 12.39 -32.97
N ARG A 164 16.89 13.41 -33.41
CA ARG A 164 17.94 14.07 -32.61
C ARG A 164 17.38 14.91 -31.46
N TYR A 165 16.21 15.54 -31.64
CA TYR A 165 15.62 16.41 -30.62
C TYR A 165 14.97 15.58 -29.54
N LEU A 166 14.26 14.54 -29.95
CA LEU A 166 13.64 13.59 -29.03
C LEU A 166 14.70 12.84 -28.19
N SER A 167 15.79 12.39 -28.82
CA SER A 167 16.91 11.77 -28.10
C SER A 167 17.60 12.74 -27.14
N THR A 168 17.82 13.99 -27.54
CA THR A 168 18.39 15.03 -26.65
C THR A 168 17.50 15.28 -25.44
N LEU A 169 16.18 15.36 -25.63
CA LEU A 169 15.22 15.50 -24.53
C LEU A 169 15.29 14.30 -23.57
N PHE A 170 15.32 13.08 -24.12
CA PHE A 170 15.43 11.86 -23.34
C PHE A 170 16.75 11.77 -22.56
N ASP A 171 17.87 12.16 -23.16
CA ASP A 171 19.18 12.16 -22.52
C ASP A 171 19.31 13.24 -21.43
N THR A 172 18.67 14.38 -21.63
CA THR A 172 18.59 15.47 -20.64
C THR A 172 17.81 15.01 -19.41
N LEU A 173 16.64 14.41 -19.64
CA LEU A 173 15.78 13.90 -18.57
C LEU A 173 16.29 12.59 -17.97
N LYS A 174 17.22 11.88 -18.64
CA LYS A 174 17.73 10.55 -18.29
C LYS A 174 16.70 9.42 -18.44
N ILE A 175 15.80 9.54 -19.42
CA ILE A 175 14.76 8.53 -19.73
C ILE A 175 15.42 7.24 -20.24
N PRO A 176 15.25 6.09 -19.53
CA PRO A 176 15.77 4.80 -19.98
C PRO A 176 15.16 4.37 -21.31
N ARG A 177 15.95 3.71 -22.18
CA ARG A 177 15.48 3.25 -23.50
C ARG A 177 14.20 2.42 -23.44
N VAL A 178 14.05 1.58 -22.42
CA VAL A 178 12.86 0.74 -22.23
C VAL A 178 11.57 1.55 -22.01
N ASN A 179 11.69 2.79 -21.54
CA ASN A 179 10.56 3.70 -21.28
C ASN A 179 10.35 4.74 -22.39
N GLN A 180 11.21 4.80 -23.41
CA GLN A 180 11.14 5.86 -24.43
C GLN A 180 9.86 5.78 -25.26
N ASN A 181 9.37 4.58 -25.61
CA ASN A 181 8.13 4.44 -26.38
C ASN A 181 6.91 4.97 -25.60
N ASP A 182 6.79 4.63 -24.31
CA ASP A 182 5.75 5.17 -23.43
C ASP A 182 5.85 6.70 -23.31
N ALA A 183 7.07 7.23 -23.17
CA ALA A 183 7.31 8.67 -23.16
C ALA A 183 6.85 9.34 -24.46
N ILE A 184 7.12 8.74 -25.64
CA ILE A 184 6.65 9.27 -26.93
C ILE A 184 5.12 9.34 -26.98
N ASP A 185 4.44 8.27 -26.57
CA ASP A 185 2.97 8.22 -26.55
C ASP A 185 2.38 9.30 -25.64
N ARG A 186 2.96 9.49 -24.44
CA ARG A 186 2.55 10.54 -23.50
C ARG A 186 2.74 11.95 -24.05
N ILE A 187 3.91 12.22 -24.63
CA ILE A 187 4.19 13.53 -25.24
C ILE A 187 3.18 13.83 -26.35
N ARG A 188 2.84 12.81 -27.17
CA ARG A 188 1.82 12.93 -28.22
C ARG A 188 0.47 13.30 -27.63
N THR A 189 -0.02 12.56 -26.65
CA THR A 189 -1.29 12.85 -25.96
C THR A 189 -1.30 14.26 -25.35
N LEU A 190 -0.23 14.67 -24.68
CA LEU A 190 -0.13 15.99 -24.09
C LEU A 190 -0.13 17.12 -25.13
N SER A 191 0.41 16.87 -26.32
CA SER A 191 0.40 17.83 -27.42
C SER A 191 -0.99 18.10 -28.00
N GLU A 192 -1.89 17.11 -27.88
CA GLU A 192 -3.29 17.22 -28.30
C GLU A 192 -4.12 18.00 -27.26
N ILE A 193 -3.76 17.87 -25.98
CA ILE A 193 -4.45 18.55 -24.85
C ILE A 193 -3.99 20.01 -24.73
N TYR A 194 -2.69 20.26 -24.83
CA TYR A 194 -2.10 21.57 -24.58
C TYR A 194 -1.61 22.21 -25.89
N HIS A 195 -2.42 23.13 -26.42
CA HIS A 195 -2.07 23.89 -27.62
C HIS A 195 -1.05 25.01 -27.35
N ASP A 196 -1.04 25.57 -26.14
CA ASP A 196 -0.03 26.55 -25.73
C ASP A 196 1.33 25.87 -25.54
N THR A 197 2.37 26.41 -26.20
CA THR A 197 3.70 25.82 -26.24
C THR A 197 4.35 25.75 -24.85
N ARG A 198 4.21 26.82 -24.06
CA ARG A 198 4.82 26.88 -22.72
C ARG A 198 4.14 25.87 -21.80
N ARG A 199 2.80 25.86 -21.80
CA ARG A 199 2.03 24.94 -20.97
C ARG A 199 2.26 23.48 -21.35
N PHE A 200 2.32 23.19 -22.65
CA PHE A 200 2.69 21.87 -23.16
C PHE A 200 4.06 21.43 -22.64
N ALA A 201 5.07 22.30 -22.72
CA ALA A 201 6.42 22.00 -22.26
C ALA A 201 6.46 21.69 -20.76
N GLU A 202 5.82 22.52 -19.93
CA GLU A 202 5.74 22.32 -18.49
C GLU A 202 5.08 20.99 -18.12
N MET A 203 3.90 20.72 -18.69
CA MET A 203 3.15 19.50 -18.40
C MET A 203 3.88 18.24 -18.89
N THR A 204 4.59 18.34 -20.02
CA THR A 204 5.42 17.26 -20.54
C THR A 204 6.58 16.93 -19.60
N VAL A 205 7.34 17.95 -19.17
CA VAL A 205 8.47 17.72 -18.27
C VAL A 205 7.98 17.19 -16.92
N ASP A 206 6.87 17.71 -16.39
CA ASP A 206 6.29 17.22 -15.13
C ASP A 206 5.83 15.77 -15.22
N ASP A 207 5.13 15.38 -16.29
CA ASP A 207 4.70 13.98 -16.49
C ASP A 207 5.90 13.04 -16.60
N LEU A 208 6.90 13.40 -17.42
CA LEU A 208 8.09 12.58 -17.62
C LEU A 208 8.93 12.46 -16.33
N MET A 209 9.08 13.52 -15.55
CA MET A 209 9.81 13.44 -14.28
C MET A 209 9.09 12.61 -13.21
N GLN A 210 7.75 12.61 -13.19
CA GLN A 210 6.96 11.83 -12.22
C GLN A 210 7.04 10.32 -12.45
N HIS A 211 7.24 9.88 -13.69
CA HIS A 211 7.30 8.44 -14.04
C HIS A 211 8.70 7.82 -13.82
N GLY A 212 9.57 8.49 -13.07
CA GLY A 212 10.84 7.94 -12.59
C GLY A 212 12.00 8.09 -13.55
N TYR A 213 11.89 8.97 -14.54
CA TYR A 213 12.92 9.12 -15.57
C TYR A 213 14.12 9.97 -15.15
N SER A 214 14.06 10.68 -14.01
CA SER A 214 15.11 11.62 -13.57
C SER A 214 16.07 11.06 -12.51
N THR A 215 15.86 9.86 -11.97
CA THR A 215 16.50 9.40 -10.71
C THR A 215 17.85 8.71 -10.88
N GLY A 216 18.33 8.52 -12.10
CA GLY A 216 19.50 7.68 -12.40
C GLY A 216 20.86 8.10 -11.84
N HIS A 217 20.97 9.18 -11.06
CA HIS A 217 22.23 9.63 -10.49
C HIS A 217 22.23 9.94 -8.99
N LEU A 218 21.06 9.90 -8.33
CA LEU A 218 20.92 10.42 -6.96
C LEU A 218 20.69 9.32 -5.90
N ALA A 219 20.69 8.06 -6.32
CA ALA A 219 20.50 6.89 -5.46
C ALA A 219 21.77 6.03 -5.35
N ARG A 220 22.95 6.66 -5.35
CA ARG A 220 24.24 6.00 -5.08
C ARG A 220 24.93 6.64 -3.90
#